data_AF-A0A6V7LMU2-F1
#
_entry.id   AF-A0A6V7LMU2-F1
#
_cell.length_a   1.000
_cell.length_b   1.000
_cell.length_c   1.000
_cell.angle_alpha   90.00
_cell.angle_beta   90.00
_cell.angle_gamma   90.00
#
_symmetry.space_group_name_H-M   'P 1'
#
loop_
_entity.id
_entity.type
_entity.pdbx_description
1 polymer ?
#
loop_
_entity_poly.entity_id
_entity_poly.type
_entity_poly.pdbx_seq_one_letter_code
_entity_poly.pdbx_strand_id
1 'polypeptide(L)'
;CKGIVQEAMKWAPHATRSHLQEYINQIPSSGMWHHAGLALATDSVLEFVDLAAPATGPITTNSLDKRNRGTKGASSWLLSMMSRRSWYAGEVTGMLALAHAEVPSETDSPEDGRNIVIDRVIRAVEHACHSQNDKLHQGALWRATALLISIPGVH
;
A
#
# COMPACT_ATOMS: atom_id res chain seq x y z
N CYS A 1 23.89 2.23 -4.61
CA CYS A 1 22.53 1.66 -4.81
C CYS A 1 21.58 2.59 -5.55
N LYS A 2 21.60 3.92 -5.32
CA LYS A 2 20.67 4.86 -5.98
C LYS A 2 20.63 4.77 -7.51
N GLY A 3 21.77 4.57 -8.18
CA GLY A 3 21.83 4.39 -9.64
C GLY A 3 21.07 3.17 -10.17
N ILE A 4 21.00 2.08 -9.41
CA ILE A 4 20.23 0.87 -9.80
C ILE A 4 18.73 1.16 -9.68
N VAL A 5 18.33 1.85 -8.60
CA VAL A 5 16.93 2.25 -8.39
C VAL A 5 16.48 3.21 -9.48
N GLN A 6 17.35 4.14 -9.90
CA GLN A 6 17.11 5.04 -11.02
C GLN A 6 16.89 4.29 -12.34
N GLU A 7 17.77 3.33 -12.67
CA GLU A 7 17.61 2.57 -13.91
C GLU A 7 16.35 1.68 -13.86
N ALA A 8 16.07 1.04 -12.72
CA ALA A 8 14.84 0.27 -12.54
C ALA A 8 13.57 1.15 -12.64
N MET A 9 13.62 2.40 -12.17
CA MET A 9 12.52 3.36 -12.28
C MET A 9 12.29 3.81 -13.73
N LYS A 10 13.35 3.85 -14.54
CA LYS A 10 13.27 4.13 -15.98
C LYS A 10 12.61 3.01 -16.77
N TRP A 11 12.96 1.75 -16.49
CA TRP A 11 12.44 0.59 -17.22
C TRP A 11 11.07 0.11 -16.73
N ALA A 12 10.81 0.18 -15.42
CA ALA A 12 9.57 -0.33 -14.81
C ALA A 12 9.10 0.58 -13.66
N PRO A 13 8.64 1.81 -13.95
CA PRO A 13 8.33 2.82 -12.94
C PRO A 13 7.24 2.41 -11.95
N HIS A 14 6.23 1.66 -12.39
CA HIS A 14 5.14 1.21 -11.52
C HIS A 14 5.58 0.06 -10.60
N ALA A 15 6.26 -0.94 -11.15
CA ALA A 15 6.73 -2.10 -10.39
C ALA A 15 7.79 -1.70 -9.36
N THR A 16 8.79 -0.90 -9.78
CA THR A 16 9.85 -0.41 -8.89
C THR A 16 9.28 0.41 -7.75
N ARG A 17 8.30 1.30 -8.01
CA ARG A 17 7.61 2.03 -6.93
C ARG A 17 6.87 1.11 -5.99
N SER A 18 6.07 0.17 -6.52
CA SER A 18 5.30 -0.75 -5.69
C SER A 18 6.19 -1.57 -4.76
N HIS A 19 7.35 -2.00 -5.27
CA HIS A 19 8.33 -2.77 -4.50
C HIS A 19 8.99 -1.94 -3.38
N LEU A 20 9.40 -0.70 -3.68
CA LEU A 20 9.95 0.21 -2.66
C LEU A 20 8.91 0.55 -1.59
N GLN A 21 7.66 0.75 -1.99
CA GLN A 21 6.53 1.00 -1.08
C GLN A 21 6.28 -0.19 -0.15
N GLU A 22 6.35 -1.41 -0.67
CA GLU A 22 6.20 -2.62 0.13
C GLU A 22 7.37 -2.80 1.11
N TYR A 23 8.60 -2.57 0.64
CA TYR A 23 9.80 -2.60 1.50
C TYR A 23 9.68 -1.64 2.70
N ILE A 24 9.12 -0.44 2.49
CA ILE A 24 8.88 0.53 3.57
C ILE A 24 7.87 -0.01 4.60
N ASN A 25 6.79 -0.66 4.15
CA ASN A 25 5.76 -1.21 5.03
C ASN A 25 6.22 -2.42 5.86
N GLN A 26 7.24 -3.15 5.39
CA GLN A 26 7.74 -4.36 6.06
C GLN A 26 8.75 -4.08 7.18
N ILE A 27 9.25 -2.85 7.32
CA ILE A 27 10.29 -2.55 8.32
C ILE A 27 9.65 -2.41 9.71
N PRO A 28 10.03 -3.26 10.69
CA PRO A 28 9.53 -3.14 12.04
C PRO A 28 10.01 -1.83 12.69
N SER A 29 9.16 -1.23 13.53
CA SER A 29 9.46 0.02 14.25
C SER A 29 10.72 -0.06 15.12
N SER A 30 11.14 -1.26 15.52
CA SER A 30 12.37 -1.53 16.27
C SER A 30 13.66 -1.37 15.47
N GLY A 31 13.61 -1.41 14.12
CA GLY A 31 14.79 -1.27 13.24
C GLY A 31 15.04 0.15 12.72
N MET A 32 14.15 1.10 13.01
CA MET A 32 14.04 2.36 12.26
C MET A 32 15.24 3.31 12.39
N TRP A 33 16.05 3.16 13.44
CA TRP A 33 17.14 4.10 13.77
C TRP A 33 18.39 3.98 12.88
N HIS A 34 18.60 2.84 12.20
CA HIS A 34 19.81 2.61 11.38
C HIS A 34 19.54 2.08 9.96
N HIS A 35 18.29 2.12 9.46
CA HIS A 35 17.99 1.65 8.11
C HIS A 35 18.33 2.69 7.03
N ALA A 36 19.60 2.76 6.62
CA ALA A 36 20.03 3.52 5.45
C ALA A 36 19.25 3.13 4.17
N GLY A 37 18.84 1.85 4.06
CA GLY A 37 17.98 1.36 2.99
C GLY A 37 16.56 1.94 3.01
N LEU A 38 15.98 2.19 4.20
CA LEU A 38 14.67 2.83 4.33
C LEU A 38 14.72 4.28 3.87
N ALA A 39 15.75 5.01 4.31
CA ALA A 39 15.98 6.39 3.88
C ALA A 39 16.15 6.47 2.37
N LEU A 40 16.95 5.58 1.77
CA LEU A 40 17.16 5.52 0.32
C LEU A 40 15.89 5.13 -0.44
N ALA A 41 15.09 4.18 0.05
CA ALA A 41 13.82 3.80 -0.57
C ALA A 41 12.81 4.96 -0.52
N THR A 42 12.72 5.64 0.62
CA THR A 42 11.84 6.80 0.81
C THR A 42 12.25 7.96 -0.09
N ASP A 43 13.54 8.30 -0.11
CA ASP A 43 14.09 9.35 -0.98
C ASP A 43 13.84 9.03 -2.46
N SER A 44 14.07 7.79 -2.88
CA SER A 44 13.84 7.36 -4.26
C SER A 44 12.37 7.48 -4.66
N VAL A 45 11.42 7.05 -3.81
CA VAL A 45 10.00 7.18 -4.16
C VAL A 45 9.59 8.65 -4.22
N LEU A 46 10.03 9.49 -3.27
CA LEU A 46 9.72 10.92 -3.27
C LEU A 46 10.30 11.66 -4.47
N GLU A 47 11.53 11.36 -4.87
CA GLU A 47 12.21 11.98 -5.99
C GLU A 47 11.57 11.60 -7.34
N PHE A 48 11.12 10.34 -7.49
CA PHE A 48 10.62 9.87 -8.77
C PHE A 48 9.10 10.00 -8.94
N VAL A 49 8.28 10.23 -7.90
CA VAL A 49 6.82 10.40 -8.05
C VAL A 49 6.45 11.54 -9.02
N ASP A 50 7.27 12.58 -9.13
CA ASP A 50 7.05 13.71 -10.04
C ASP A 50 7.21 13.36 -11.54
N LEU A 51 7.75 12.19 -11.88
CA LEU A 51 7.89 11.72 -13.28
C LEU A 51 6.69 10.91 -13.79
N ALA A 52 5.76 10.50 -12.91
CA ALA A 52 4.62 9.64 -13.29
C ALA A 52 3.24 10.32 -13.24
N ALA A 53 3.15 11.52 -12.67
CA ALA A 53 1.97 12.35 -12.90
C ALA A 53 2.11 13.00 -14.27
N PRO A 54 1.14 12.92 -15.19
CA PRO A 54 1.18 13.75 -16.38
C PRO A 54 1.22 15.20 -15.89
N ALA A 55 2.34 15.87 -16.14
CA ALA A 55 2.46 17.30 -15.97
C ALA A 55 1.49 17.95 -16.97
N THR A 56 0.21 18.04 -16.61
CA THR A 56 -0.77 18.92 -17.27
C THR A 56 -0.42 20.35 -16.88
N GLY A 57 0.63 20.87 -17.48
CA GLY A 57 1.10 22.24 -17.33
C GLY A 57 2.36 22.45 -18.17
N PRO A 58 2.43 23.49 -19.01
CA PRO A 58 3.58 23.70 -19.88
C PRO A 58 4.84 23.86 -19.02
N ILE A 59 5.85 23.04 -19.31
CA ILE A 59 7.19 23.19 -18.75
C ILE A 59 7.76 24.47 -19.37
N THR A 60 7.56 25.60 -18.69
CA THR A 60 8.17 26.86 -19.08
C THR A 60 9.66 26.76 -18.77
N THR A 61 10.44 26.40 -19.78
CA THR A 61 11.91 26.40 -19.75
C THR A 61 12.42 27.84 -19.81
N ASN A 62 12.21 28.66 -18.78
CA ASN A 62 12.88 29.95 -18.68
C ASN A 62 13.04 30.38 -17.22
N SER A 63 14.29 30.72 -16.89
CA SER A 63 14.78 31.30 -15.63
C SER A 63 15.11 30.35 -14.48
N LEU A 64 16.41 30.11 -14.32
CA LEU A 64 17.07 30.00 -13.02
C LEU A 64 16.53 31.11 -12.09
N ASP A 65 15.80 30.74 -11.05
CA ASP A 65 16.06 31.07 -9.64
C ASP A 65 14.86 30.63 -8.79
N LYS A 66 15.12 29.73 -7.83
CA LYS A 66 14.47 29.75 -6.50
C LYS A 66 12.94 29.57 -6.45
N ARG A 67 12.46 28.32 -6.66
CA ARG A 67 11.51 27.59 -5.78
C ARG A 67 11.02 26.30 -6.47
N ASN A 68 11.47 25.13 -5.99
CA ASN A 68 10.90 23.84 -6.39
C ASN A 68 9.42 23.77 -5.98
N ARG A 69 8.51 24.11 -6.89
CA ARG A 69 7.05 23.99 -6.73
C ARG A 69 6.52 22.60 -7.13
N GLY A 70 7.37 21.58 -7.22
CA GLY A 70 6.97 20.18 -7.53
C GLY A 70 6.79 19.28 -6.29
N THR A 71 7.50 19.53 -5.19
CA THR A 71 7.68 18.56 -4.10
C THR A 71 6.49 18.41 -3.13
N LYS A 72 5.39 19.16 -3.33
CA LYS A 72 4.29 19.23 -2.33
C LYS A 72 3.23 18.14 -2.50
N GLY A 73 3.14 17.52 -3.68
CA GLY A 73 2.17 16.46 -3.98
C GLY A 73 2.69 15.04 -3.74
N ALA A 74 3.96 14.79 -4.07
CA ALA A 74 4.56 13.45 -4.00
C ALA A 74 4.59 12.84 -2.59
N SER A 75 4.94 13.66 -1.59
CA SER A 75 5.03 13.24 -0.19
C SER A 75 3.66 12.96 0.42
N SER A 76 2.67 13.80 0.14
CA SER A 76 1.30 13.60 0.64
C SER A 76 0.63 12.37 0.04
N TRP A 77 0.86 12.10 -1.26
CA TRP A 77 0.41 10.88 -1.90
C TRP A 77 1.07 9.63 -1.31
N LEU A 78 2.40 9.64 -1.16
CA LEU A 78 3.14 8.50 -0.59
C LEU A 78 2.66 8.19 0.82
N LEU A 79 2.56 9.21 1.69
CA LEU A 79 2.04 9.05 3.05
C LEU A 79 0.59 8.56 3.04
N SER A 80 -0.28 9.13 2.22
CA SER A 80 -1.67 8.70 2.10
C SER A 80 -1.81 7.24 1.63
N MET A 81 -0.93 6.80 0.73
CA MET A 81 -0.89 5.43 0.23
C MET A 81 -0.38 4.46 1.30
N MET A 82 0.73 4.78 1.97
CA MET A 82 1.30 3.98 3.06
C MET A 82 0.32 3.87 4.22
N SER A 83 -0.24 4.99 4.69
CA SER A 83 -1.24 4.99 5.75
C SER A 83 -2.46 4.13 5.39
N ARG A 84 -2.95 4.16 4.14
CA ARG A 84 -4.03 3.27 3.71
C ARG A 84 -3.62 1.80 3.79
N ARG A 85 -2.48 1.42 3.19
CA ARG A 85 -2.01 0.04 3.23
C ARG A 85 -1.85 -0.48 4.66
N SER A 86 -1.19 0.29 5.53
CA SER A 86 -1.02 -0.07 6.95
C SER A 86 -2.36 -0.18 7.68
N TRP A 87 -3.30 0.74 7.43
CA TRP A 87 -4.60 0.73 8.08
C TRP A 87 -5.42 -0.52 7.73
N TYR A 88 -5.56 -0.82 6.44
CA TYR A 88 -6.33 -1.97 5.98
C TYR A 88 -5.65 -3.32 6.30
N ALA A 89 -4.31 -3.37 6.25
CA ALA A 89 -3.57 -4.55 6.70
C ALA A 89 -3.80 -4.83 8.20
N GLY A 90 -3.79 -3.78 9.04
CA GLY A 90 -4.11 -3.90 10.46
C GLY A 90 -5.56 -4.31 10.71
N GLU A 91 -6.51 -3.73 9.96
CA GLU A 91 -7.93 -4.09 10.06
C GLU A 91 -8.17 -5.57 9.73
N VAL A 92 -7.60 -6.07 8.63
CA VAL A 92 -7.70 -7.49 8.25
C VAL A 92 -7.01 -8.40 9.24
N THR A 93 -5.82 -8.02 9.72
CA THR A 93 -5.11 -8.77 10.77
C THR A 93 -5.97 -8.89 12.03
N GLY A 94 -6.66 -7.82 12.44
CA GLY A 94 -7.59 -7.83 13.55
C GLY A 94 -8.83 -8.71 13.30
N MET A 95 -9.41 -8.65 12.09
CA MET A 95 -10.54 -9.52 11.72
C MET A 95 -10.18 -11.00 11.78
N LEU A 96 -9.00 -11.37 11.28
CA LEU A 96 -8.49 -12.74 11.35
C LEU A 96 -8.25 -13.17 12.81
N ALA A 97 -7.61 -12.31 13.62
CA ALA A 97 -7.36 -12.61 15.04
C ALA A 97 -8.65 -12.82 15.83
N LEU A 98 -9.69 -12.02 15.60
CA LEU A 98 -11.00 -12.18 16.23
C LEU A 98 -11.70 -13.46 15.76
N ALA A 99 -11.67 -13.76 14.46
CA ALA A 99 -12.27 -14.98 13.92
C ALA A 99 -11.58 -16.25 14.46
N HIS A 100 -10.28 -16.19 14.76
CA HIS A 100 -9.57 -17.27 15.45
C HIS A 100 -9.94 -17.39 16.94
N ALA A 101 -10.26 -16.27 17.60
CA ALA A 101 -10.61 -16.26 19.03
C ALA A 101 -12.08 -16.64 19.29
N GLU A 102 -12.99 -16.42 18.33
CA GLU A 102 -14.43 -16.67 18.45
C GLU A 102 -14.81 -18.16 18.23
N VAL A 103 -13.96 -18.98 17.60
CA VAL A 103 -14.23 -20.41 17.38
C VAL A 103 -13.79 -21.22 18.62
N PRO A 104 -14.73 -21.78 19.41
CA PRO A 104 -14.40 -22.55 20.60
C PRO A 104 -14.04 -23.99 20.20
N SER A 105 -12.75 -24.26 20.13
CA SER A 105 -12.07 -25.44 20.71
C SER A 105 -12.80 -26.78 20.76
N GLU A 106 -13.40 -27.27 19.68
CA GLU A 106 -13.83 -28.68 19.62
C GLU A 106 -13.52 -29.39 18.28
N THR A 107 -13.22 -28.68 17.18
CA THR A 107 -12.87 -29.30 15.88
C THR A 107 -11.87 -28.47 15.03
N ASP A 108 -11.03 -27.68 15.70
CA ASP A 108 -10.28 -26.53 15.15
C ASP A 108 -9.39 -26.81 13.95
N SER A 109 -9.85 -26.40 12.76
CA SER A 109 -8.95 -26.01 11.68
C SER A 109 -8.83 -24.48 11.65
N PRO A 110 -7.62 -23.90 11.68
CA PRO A 110 -7.42 -22.45 11.50
C PRO A 110 -7.99 -21.92 10.17
N GLU A 111 -8.33 -22.83 9.25
CA GLU A 111 -8.97 -22.55 7.98
C GLU A 111 -10.42 -22.00 8.16
N ASP A 112 -11.14 -22.40 9.21
CA ASP A 112 -12.56 -22.05 9.37
C ASP A 112 -12.76 -20.58 9.74
N GLY A 113 -11.99 -20.08 10.70
CA GLY A 113 -11.99 -18.65 11.04
C GLY A 113 -11.61 -17.77 9.85
N ARG A 114 -10.65 -18.24 9.02
CA ARG A 114 -10.26 -17.55 7.79
C ARG A 114 -11.38 -17.52 6.76
N ASN A 115 -12.09 -18.64 6.58
CA ASN A 115 -13.23 -18.72 5.66
C ASN A 115 -14.36 -17.76 6.04
N ILE A 116 -14.61 -17.55 7.33
CA ILE A 116 -15.59 -16.56 7.82
C ILE A 116 -15.19 -15.13 7.41
N VAL A 117 -13.90 -14.78 7.56
CA VAL A 117 -13.39 -13.47 7.14
C VAL A 117 -13.46 -13.30 5.63
N ILE A 118 -13.12 -14.33 4.86
CA ILE A 118 -13.23 -14.33 3.39
C ILE A 118 -14.67 -14.06 2.97
N ASP A 119 -15.63 -14.83 3.49
CA ASP A 119 -17.04 -14.69 3.15
C ASP A 119 -17.60 -13.32 3.54
N ARG A 120 -17.19 -12.78 4.70
CA ARG A 120 -17.55 -11.43 5.13
C ARG A 120 -17.02 -10.36 4.17
N VAL A 121 -15.79 -10.49 3.68
CA VAL A 121 -15.19 -9.53 2.75
C VAL A 121 -15.85 -9.63 1.38
N ILE A 122 -16.15 -10.84 0.88
CA ILE A 122 -16.89 -11.05 -0.38
C ILE A 122 -18.26 -10.36 -0.31
N ARG A 123 -19.04 -10.63 0.75
CA ARG A 123 -20.34 -10.00 0.97
C ARG A 123 -20.25 -8.48 1.04
N ALA A 124 -19.19 -7.94 1.64
CA ALA A 124 -18.98 -6.49 1.70
C ALA A 124 -18.69 -5.88 0.33
N VAL A 125 -17.91 -6.56 -0.52
CA VAL A 125 -17.65 -6.13 -1.90
C VAL A 125 -18.93 -6.16 -2.72
N GLU A 126 -19.68 -7.26 -2.66
CA GLU A 126 -20.96 -7.40 -3.35
C GLU A 126 -21.95 -6.33 -2.91
N HIS A 127 -22.12 -6.13 -1.61
CA HIS A 127 -23.00 -5.09 -1.07
C HIS A 127 -22.57 -3.68 -1.54
N ALA A 128 -21.27 -3.41 -1.58
CA ALA A 128 -20.77 -2.13 -2.05
C ALA A 128 -21.01 -1.91 -3.56
N CYS A 129 -20.93 -2.97 -4.37
CA CYS A 129 -21.26 -2.93 -5.79
C CYS A 129 -22.77 -2.65 -6.01
N HIS A 130 -23.64 -3.34 -5.28
CA HIS A 130 -25.10 -3.16 -5.40
C HIS A 130 -25.56 -1.78 -4.91
N SER A 131 -24.92 -1.24 -3.87
CA SER A 131 -25.25 0.09 -3.33
C SER A 131 -24.66 1.26 -4.12
N GLN A 132 -23.90 0.99 -5.19
CA GLN A 132 -23.23 1.99 -6.05
C GLN A 132 -22.49 3.09 -5.26
N ASN A 133 -21.92 2.73 -4.12
CA ASN A 133 -21.23 3.66 -3.23
C ASN A 133 -19.72 3.51 -3.36
N ASP A 134 -19.09 4.44 -4.07
CA ASP A 134 -17.65 4.43 -4.36
C ASP A 134 -16.78 4.33 -3.10
N LYS A 135 -17.19 4.95 -1.98
CA LYS A 135 -16.41 4.93 -0.74
C LYS A 135 -16.44 3.55 -0.09
N LEU A 136 -17.61 2.92 -0.06
CA LEU A 136 -17.76 1.56 0.46
C LEU A 136 -17.04 0.56 -0.46
N HIS A 137 -17.14 0.77 -1.76
CA HIS A 137 -16.48 -0.08 -2.75
C HIS A 137 -14.96 -0.01 -2.63
N GLN A 138 -14.41 1.20 -2.55
CA GLN A 138 -12.98 1.40 -2.33
C GLN A 138 -12.50 0.75 -1.04
N GLY A 139 -13.24 0.91 0.06
CA GLY A 139 -12.88 0.28 1.34
C GLY A 139 -12.95 -1.23 1.31
N ALA A 140 -13.97 -1.80 0.66
CA ALA A 140 -14.11 -3.25 0.50
C ALA A 140 -12.95 -3.83 -0.34
N LEU A 141 -12.55 -3.16 -1.42
CA LEU A 141 -11.42 -3.56 -2.25
C LEU A 141 -10.08 -3.53 -1.50
N TRP A 142 -9.85 -2.50 -0.67
CA TRP A 142 -8.63 -2.45 0.14
C TRP A 142 -8.57 -3.59 1.16
N ARG A 143 -9.69 -3.94 1.80
CA ARG A 143 -9.79 -5.10 2.70
C ARG A 143 -9.56 -6.40 1.95
N ALA A 144 -10.16 -6.57 0.78
CA ALA A 144 -9.97 -7.75 -0.06
C ALA A 144 -8.50 -7.90 -0.48
N THR A 145 -7.86 -6.80 -0.89
CA THR A 145 -6.44 -6.80 -1.27
C THR A 145 -5.54 -7.14 -0.08
N ALA A 146 -5.79 -6.53 1.09
CA ALA A 146 -5.03 -6.83 2.30
C ALA A 146 -5.22 -8.28 2.76
N LEU A 147 -6.42 -8.84 2.61
CA LEU A 147 -6.70 -10.25 2.89
C LEU A 147 -5.99 -11.19 1.91
N LEU A 148 -5.96 -10.87 0.62
CA LEU A 148 -5.22 -11.68 -0.36
C LEU A 148 -3.73 -11.72 -0.05
N ILE A 149 -3.15 -10.60 0.42
CA ILE A 149 -1.73 -10.53 0.79
C ILE A 149 -1.44 -11.33 2.06
N SER A 150 -2.39 -11.44 2.98
CA SER A 150 -2.19 -12.14 4.27
C SER A 150 -2.47 -13.64 4.21
N ILE A 151 -3.11 -14.15 3.16
CA ILE A 151 -3.39 -15.59 3.00
C ILE A 151 -2.18 -16.31 2.39
N PRO A 152 -1.59 -17.32 3.06
CA PRO A 152 -0.55 -18.16 2.46
C PRO A 152 -1.19 -19.10 1.44
N GLY A 153 -0.79 -19.03 0.16
CA GLY A 153 -1.19 -20.06 -0.83
C GLY A 153 -1.63 -19.59 -2.22
N VAL A 154 -1.39 -18.33 -2.61
CA VAL A 154 -1.57 -17.89 -4.01
C VAL A 154 -0.26 -17.29 -4.53
N HIS A 155 0.78 -18.13 -4.62
CA HIS A 155 2.04 -17.80 -5.27
C HIS A 155 2.38 -18.85 -6.33
#